data_AF-A0A1F4BKZ3-F1
#
_entry.id   AF-A0A1F4BKZ3-F1
#
_cell.length_a   1.000
_cell.length_b   1.000
_cell.length_c   1.000
_cell.angle_alpha   90.00
_cell.angle_beta   90.00
_cell.angle_gamma   90.00
#
_symmetry.space_group_name_H-M   'P 1'
#
loop_
_entity.id
_entity.type
_entity.pdbx_description
1 polymer ?
#
loop_
_entity_poly.entity_id
_entity_poly.type
_entity_poly.pdbx_seq_one_letter_code
_entity_poly.pdbx_strand_id
1 'polypeptide(L)'
;MVLGETWLGLLERLNVAVPQAASTQADLLPPLAAGKYVRLRLPWGERPAEAEYVVSDREAYTIAFHPDGVRVTPHASDPRTAARIRGDASKASLFTATDAIGLPEAIVLQLVDIFAGEVDFHRELHHGYRCALVYEVLYRDGHIDRPGRILAAEFVIRNRRLYAYYFDGGRGRQGYFTETGRSMKKIFRRSPVEFSRITSEFTLARFHPILEVWRAHRGTDYAAPTGTAVLATADGVVDFAGERNDLGNLIILRHYDRYLTYYGHLSAFAKGIAAGRAVEQRQVIGYVGMTGLATGPHLHYEFHIIDGNGQWVAVPGPQVLEAPPVDTPGFFESVKNYRDQLELAARAHVVTLD
;
A
#
# COMPACT_ATOMS: atom_id res chain seq x y z
N MET A 1 -24.71 16.50 -12.40
CA MET A 1 -25.22 17.74 -13.00
C MET A 1 -26.41 17.43 -13.90
N VAL A 2 -27.38 18.34 -13.98
CA VAL A 2 -28.57 18.21 -14.83
C VAL A 2 -28.30 18.86 -16.20
N LEU A 3 -28.98 18.40 -17.26
CA LEU A 3 -28.87 18.99 -18.60
C LEU A 3 -29.26 20.49 -18.54
N GLY A 4 -28.37 21.38 -18.96
CA GLY A 4 -28.59 22.83 -18.94
C GLY A 4 -28.28 23.53 -17.60
N GLU A 5 -27.67 22.83 -16.64
CA GLU A 5 -27.24 23.41 -15.36
C GLU A 5 -26.15 24.48 -15.56
N THR A 6 -26.31 25.65 -14.91
CA THR A 6 -25.32 26.73 -14.91
C THR A 6 -24.51 26.71 -13.62
N TRP A 7 -23.34 27.35 -13.59
CA TRP A 7 -22.54 27.48 -12.37
C TRP A 7 -23.31 28.15 -11.22
N LEU A 8 -24.08 29.19 -11.52
CA LEU A 8 -24.91 29.87 -10.53
C LEU A 8 -26.00 28.94 -9.99
N GLY A 9 -26.70 28.22 -10.87
CA GLY A 9 -27.72 27.25 -10.45
C GLY A 9 -27.14 26.07 -9.64
N LEU A 10 -25.94 25.59 -10.00
CA LEU A 10 -25.22 24.57 -9.26
C LEU A 10 -24.86 25.05 -7.85
N LEU A 11 -24.29 26.26 -7.72
CA LEU A 11 -23.85 26.81 -6.43
C LEU A 11 -25.04 27.15 -5.53
N GLU A 12 -26.12 27.69 -6.10
CA GLU A 12 -27.37 27.97 -5.38
C GLU A 12 -28.00 26.69 -4.83
N ARG A 13 -28.08 25.64 -5.66
CA ARG A 13 -28.59 24.32 -5.24
C ARG A 13 -27.77 23.69 -4.11
N LEU A 14 -26.47 23.98 -4.06
CA LEU A 14 -25.56 23.50 -3.03
C LEU A 14 -25.41 24.48 -1.85
N ASN A 15 -26.25 25.52 -1.80
CA ASN A 15 -26.28 26.54 -0.77
C ASN A 15 -24.91 27.23 -0.54
N VAL A 16 -24.14 27.41 -1.61
CA VAL A 16 -22.83 28.07 -1.59
C VAL A 16 -23.04 29.55 -1.87
N ALA A 17 -22.70 30.40 -0.91
CA ALA A 17 -22.78 31.85 -1.08
C ALA A 17 -21.83 32.31 -2.20
N VAL A 18 -22.39 32.85 -3.27
CA VAL A 18 -21.64 33.41 -4.40
C VAL A 18 -21.57 34.93 -4.24
N PRO A 19 -20.36 35.53 -4.24
CA PRO A 19 -20.25 36.99 -4.21
C PRO A 19 -20.94 37.65 -5.40
N GLN A 20 -21.53 38.82 -5.19
CA GLN A 20 -22.29 39.52 -6.23
C GLN A 20 -21.44 39.83 -7.48
N ALA A 21 -20.15 40.15 -7.31
CA ALA A 21 -19.21 40.34 -8.42
C ALA A 21 -19.00 39.05 -9.25
N ALA A 22 -19.06 37.88 -8.62
CA ALA A 22 -18.94 36.61 -9.32
C ALA A 22 -20.20 36.29 -10.16
N SER A 23 -21.38 36.74 -9.72
CA SER A 23 -22.62 36.58 -10.48
C SER A 23 -22.65 37.41 -11.77
N THR A 24 -22.01 38.58 -11.77
CA THR A 24 -21.88 39.46 -12.95
C THR A 24 -20.79 39.04 -13.92
N GLN A 25 -19.96 38.07 -13.55
CA GLN A 25 -18.86 37.54 -14.35
C GLN A 25 -19.11 36.09 -14.80
N ALA A 26 -20.38 35.66 -14.84
CA ALA A 26 -20.75 34.30 -15.21
C ALA A 26 -20.24 33.89 -16.60
N ASP A 27 -20.10 34.84 -17.53
CA ASP A 27 -19.57 34.59 -18.89
C ASP A 27 -18.09 34.18 -18.91
N LEU A 28 -17.33 34.40 -17.82
CA LEU A 28 -15.94 33.96 -17.70
C LEU A 28 -15.83 32.48 -17.31
N LEU A 29 -16.93 31.86 -16.88
CA LEU A 29 -16.94 30.48 -16.41
C LEU A 29 -17.05 29.51 -17.59
N PRO A 30 -16.27 28.41 -17.59
CA PRO A 30 -16.38 27.40 -18.63
C PRO A 30 -17.78 26.75 -18.61
N PRO A 31 -18.40 26.45 -19.76
CA PRO A 31 -19.73 25.86 -19.80
C PRO A 31 -19.74 24.49 -19.12
N LEU A 32 -20.74 24.25 -18.27
CA LEU A 32 -20.97 22.94 -17.65
C LEU A 32 -21.54 21.98 -18.70
N ALA A 33 -20.87 20.84 -18.87
CA ALA A 33 -21.29 19.79 -19.78
C ALA A 33 -21.92 18.64 -18.99
N ALA A 34 -23.04 18.12 -19.50
CA ALA A 34 -23.74 17.01 -18.89
C ALA A 34 -22.80 15.80 -18.67
N GLY A 35 -22.90 15.18 -17.50
CA GLY A 35 -22.07 14.03 -17.12
C GLY A 35 -20.67 14.38 -16.60
N LYS A 36 -20.21 15.62 -16.71
CA LYS A 36 -18.90 16.04 -16.16
C LYS A 36 -18.98 16.28 -14.66
N TYR A 37 -17.82 16.28 -14.01
CA TYR A 37 -17.71 16.42 -12.56
C TYR A 37 -17.12 17.78 -12.20
N VAL A 38 -17.73 18.41 -11.19
CA VAL A 38 -17.22 19.59 -10.51
C VAL A 38 -16.94 19.19 -9.08
N ARG A 39 -15.70 19.41 -8.63
CA ARG A 39 -15.31 19.28 -7.24
C ARG A 39 -15.35 20.66 -6.60
N LEU A 40 -16.19 20.85 -5.61
CA LEU A 40 -16.28 22.11 -4.87
C LEU A 40 -15.50 22.01 -3.55
N ARG A 41 -14.76 23.08 -3.25
CA ARG A 41 -14.08 23.33 -2.00
C ARG A 41 -14.79 24.51 -1.34
N LEU A 42 -15.61 24.20 -0.34
CA LEU A 42 -16.44 25.19 0.32
C LEU A 42 -15.60 26.12 1.22
N PRO A 43 -15.97 27.41 1.32
CA PRO A 43 -15.23 28.38 2.09
C PRO A 43 -15.34 28.14 3.60
N TRP A 44 -14.26 28.39 4.34
CA TRP A 44 -14.26 28.50 5.81
C TRP A 44 -13.46 29.73 6.24
N GLY A 45 -14.08 30.61 7.04
CA GLY A 45 -13.51 31.91 7.39
C GLY A 45 -13.49 32.87 6.19
N GLU A 46 -12.36 33.56 5.97
CA GLU A 46 -12.19 34.57 4.90
C GLU A 46 -11.79 33.98 3.54
N ARG A 47 -11.71 32.64 3.40
CA ARG A 47 -11.25 32.02 2.15
C ARG A 47 -12.38 31.96 1.11
N PRO A 48 -12.08 32.22 -0.18
CA PRO A 48 -13.05 32.08 -1.26
C PRO A 48 -13.48 30.62 -1.46
N ALA A 49 -14.68 30.40 -2.00
CA ALA A 49 -15.05 29.09 -2.51
C ALA A 49 -14.18 28.77 -3.73
N GLU A 50 -13.76 27.51 -3.88
CA GLU A 50 -13.01 27.05 -5.06
C GLU A 50 -13.75 25.90 -5.74
N ALA A 51 -13.70 25.82 -7.07
CA ALA A 51 -14.17 24.68 -7.83
C ALA A 51 -13.07 24.15 -8.75
N GLU A 52 -12.97 22.84 -8.86
CA GLU A 52 -12.18 22.16 -9.89
C GLU A 52 -13.17 21.49 -10.85
N TYR A 53 -13.14 21.88 -12.12
CA TYR A 53 -14.01 21.36 -13.18
C TYR A 53 -13.18 20.62 -14.21
N VAL A 54 -13.40 19.30 -14.32
CA VAL A 54 -12.65 18.45 -15.26
C VAL A 54 -13.51 18.15 -16.48
N VAL A 55 -13.10 18.67 -17.64
CA VAL A 55 -13.76 18.44 -18.94
C VAL A 55 -13.19 17.20 -19.61
N SER A 56 -11.87 17.06 -19.60
CA SER A 56 -11.12 15.91 -20.10
C SER A 56 -9.82 15.70 -19.31
N ASP A 57 -9.07 14.65 -19.64
CA ASP A 57 -7.74 14.40 -19.10
C ASP A 57 -6.75 15.56 -19.38
N ARG A 58 -6.98 16.30 -20.47
CA ARG A 58 -6.13 17.43 -20.91
C ARG A 58 -6.70 18.80 -20.60
N GLU A 59 -7.95 18.87 -20.12
CA GLU A 59 -8.67 20.12 -19.94
C GLU A 59 -9.45 20.10 -18.64
N ALA A 60 -8.93 20.85 -17.68
CA ALA A 60 -9.55 21.13 -16.40
C ALA A 60 -9.42 22.61 -16.04
N TYR A 61 -10.28 23.09 -15.16
CA TYR A 61 -10.30 24.48 -14.71
C TYR A 61 -10.35 24.53 -13.18
N THR A 62 -9.45 25.33 -12.60
CA THR A 62 -9.60 25.80 -11.22
C THR A 62 -10.30 27.15 -11.23
N ILE A 63 -11.39 27.27 -10.48
CA ILE A 63 -12.25 28.44 -10.41
C ILE A 63 -12.26 28.92 -8.96
N ALA A 64 -11.74 30.11 -8.69
CA ALA A 64 -11.80 30.73 -7.37
C ALA A 64 -12.84 31.85 -7.36
N PHE A 65 -13.81 31.77 -6.46
CA PHE A 65 -14.89 32.74 -6.28
C PHE A 65 -14.52 33.75 -5.18
N HIS A 66 -13.94 34.88 -5.57
CA HIS A 66 -13.55 35.97 -4.66
C HIS A 66 -14.67 37.00 -4.49
N PRO A 67 -14.66 37.79 -3.38
CA PRO A 67 -15.56 38.92 -3.21
C PRO A 67 -15.58 39.88 -4.41
N ASP A 68 -14.41 40.10 -5.02
CA ASP A 68 -14.20 41.07 -6.11
C ASP A 68 -14.38 40.47 -7.52
N GLY A 69 -14.70 39.18 -7.62
CA GLY A 69 -14.91 38.50 -8.92
C GLY A 69 -14.47 37.04 -8.96
N VAL A 70 -14.43 36.47 -10.16
CA VAL A 70 -14.00 35.08 -10.40
C VAL A 70 -12.62 35.06 -11.04
N ARG A 71 -11.77 34.13 -10.59
CA ARG A 71 -10.54 33.76 -11.29
C ARG A 71 -10.67 32.35 -11.83
N VAL A 72 -10.56 32.20 -13.15
CA VAL A 72 -10.55 30.90 -13.84
C VAL A 72 -9.15 30.64 -14.34
N THR A 73 -8.59 29.48 -14.01
CA THR A 73 -7.26 29.05 -14.45
C THR A 73 -7.36 27.69 -15.13
N PRO A 74 -7.16 27.60 -16.45
CA PRO A 74 -7.12 26.33 -17.16
C PRO A 74 -5.81 25.59 -16.84
N HIS A 75 -5.90 24.27 -16.72
CA HIS A 75 -4.77 23.37 -16.54
C HIS A 75 -5.10 21.98 -17.11
N ALA A 76 -4.08 21.14 -17.32
CA ALA A 76 -4.33 19.71 -17.52
C ALA A 76 -4.90 19.10 -16.24
N SER A 77 -5.78 18.11 -16.34
CA SER A 77 -6.32 17.45 -15.13
C SER A 77 -5.16 16.91 -14.30
N ASP A 78 -5.15 17.18 -12.99
CA ASP A 78 -4.24 16.48 -12.10
C ASP A 78 -4.88 15.12 -11.81
N PRO A 79 -4.30 13.99 -12.24
CA PRO A 79 -4.84 12.68 -11.94
C PRO A 79 -4.60 12.31 -10.47
N ARG A 80 -4.39 13.27 -9.57
CA ARG A 80 -4.15 13.08 -8.15
C ARG A 80 -5.19 13.84 -7.36
N THR A 81 -5.75 13.18 -6.37
CA THR A 81 -6.71 13.75 -5.43
C THR A 81 -6.17 13.61 -4.03
N ALA A 82 -6.45 14.60 -3.21
CA ALA A 82 -6.13 14.53 -1.80
C ALA A 82 -7.40 14.44 -0.96
N ALA A 83 -7.38 13.58 0.05
CA ALA A 83 -8.49 13.38 0.97
C ALA A 83 -8.01 13.41 2.41
N ARG A 84 -8.91 13.82 3.30
CA ARG A 84 -8.67 13.89 4.74
C ARG A 84 -9.74 13.11 5.47
N ILE A 85 -9.31 12.14 6.27
CA ILE A 85 -10.19 11.29 7.09
C ILE A 85 -9.94 11.63 8.56
N ARG A 86 -11.01 11.72 9.34
CA ARG A 86 -10.94 11.79 10.79
C ARG A 86 -11.88 10.76 11.38
N GLY A 87 -11.35 9.88 12.21
CA GLY A 87 -12.16 8.96 13.00
C GLY A 87 -12.45 9.51 14.39
N ASP A 88 -13.65 9.21 14.88
CA ASP A 88 -14.04 9.45 16.27
C ASP A 88 -13.58 8.27 17.16
N ALA A 89 -13.07 8.61 18.34
CA ALA A 89 -12.72 7.67 19.40
C ALA A 89 -13.93 6.88 19.94
N SER A 90 -15.15 7.37 19.72
CA SER A 90 -16.37 6.81 20.31
C SER A 90 -16.89 5.49 19.73
N LYS A 91 -16.28 4.97 18.64
CA LYS A 91 -16.47 3.63 17.96
C LYS A 91 -16.59 3.69 16.42
N ALA A 92 -16.18 4.77 15.75
CA ALA A 92 -16.23 4.81 14.29
C ALA A 92 -15.16 3.89 13.66
N SER A 93 -15.57 2.97 12.78
CA SER A 93 -14.64 2.16 11.99
C SER A 93 -13.97 3.01 10.90
N LEU A 94 -12.78 2.59 10.44
CA LEU A 94 -12.10 3.27 9.32
C LEU A 94 -13.02 3.40 8.11
N PHE A 95 -13.72 2.32 7.77
CA PHE A 95 -14.67 2.25 6.67
C PHE A 95 -15.82 3.24 6.82
N THR A 96 -16.40 3.37 8.01
CA THR A 96 -17.49 4.33 8.26
C THR A 96 -17.03 5.77 8.10
N ALA A 97 -15.83 6.11 8.60
CA ALA A 97 -15.30 7.47 8.48
C ALA A 97 -14.90 7.81 7.04
N THR A 98 -14.49 6.82 6.25
CA THR A 98 -14.13 6.99 4.83
C THR A 98 -15.36 7.07 3.92
N ASP A 99 -16.41 6.31 4.24
CA ASP A 99 -17.69 6.35 3.54
C ASP A 99 -18.34 7.73 3.64
N ALA A 100 -18.32 8.32 4.84
CA ALA A 100 -18.84 9.66 5.10
C ALA A 100 -18.19 10.76 4.23
N ILE A 101 -16.97 10.55 3.71
CA ILE A 101 -16.27 11.50 2.83
C ILE A 101 -16.17 11.01 1.37
N GLY A 102 -16.90 9.95 1.02
CA GLY A 102 -16.94 9.38 -0.33
C GLY A 102 -15.61 8.80 -0.79
N LEU A 103 -14.74 8.37 0.14
CA LEU A 103 -13.46 7.79 -0.24
C LEU A 103 -13.68 6.37 -0.80
N PRO A 104 -13.15 6.03 -1.99
CA PRO A 104 -13.33 4.71 -2.57
C PRO A 104 -12.79 3.59 -1.67
N GLU A 105 -13.54 2.49 -1.52
CA GLU A 105 -13.16 1.34 -0.70
C GLU A 105 -11.77 0.79 -1.05
N ALA A 106 -11.42 0.75 -2.34
CA ALA A 106 -10.10 0.32 -2.81
C ALA A 106 -8.94 1.16 -2.24
N ILE A 107 -9.15 2.44 -1.95
CA ILE A 107 -8.16 3.29 -1.29
C ILE A 107 -8.07 2.97 0.21
N VAL A 108 -9.20 2.68 0.86
CA VAL A 108 -9.23 2.27 2.27
C VAL A 108 -8.44 0.98 2.47
N LEU A 109 -8.64 -0.02 1.59
CA LEU A 109 -7.91 -1.28 1.63
C LEU A 109 -6.40 -1.09 1.42
N GLN A 110 -6.01 -0.22 0.48
CA GLN A 110 -4.59 0.14 0.29
C GLN A 110 -4.01 0.80 1.55
N LEU A 111 -4.73 1.71 2.19
CA LEU A 111 -4.26 2.37 3.41
C LEU A 111 -4.01 1.36 4.54
N VAL A 112 -4.92 0.39 4.71
CA VAL A 112 -4.77 -0.69 5.69
C VAL A 112 -3.54 -1.54 5.35
N ASP A 113 -3.35 -1.96 4.10
CA ASP A 113 -2.18 -2.75 3.66
C ASP A 113 -0.86 -2.02 3.95
N ILE A 114 -0.78 -0.73 3.61
CA ILE A 114 0.43 0.09 3.78
C ILE A 114 0.87 0.18 5.25
N PHE A 115 -0.06 0.33 6.18
CA PHE A 115 0.24 0.55 7.59
C PHE A 115 0.04 -0.69 8.48
N ALA A 116 -0.35 -1.84 7.93
CA ALA A 116 -0.60 -3.07 8.69
C ALA A 116 0.61 -3.53 9.53
N GLY A 117 1.84 -3.19 9.09
CA GLY A 117 3.06 -3.46 9.86
C GLY A 117 3.29 -2.56 11.07
N GLU A 118 2.68 -1.37 11.11
CA GLU A 118 2.96 -0.31 12.09
C GLU A 118 1.77 0.02 13.01
N VAL A 119 0.54 -0.31 12.58
CA VAL A 119 -0.72 -0.02 13.28
C VAL A 119 -1.58 -1.27 13.40
N ASP A 120 -2.05 -1.58 14.61
CA ASP A 120 -3.10 -2.56 14.83
C ASP A 120 -4.47 -1.88 14.70
N PHE A 121 -5.04 -1.91 13.50
CA PHE A 121 -6.32 -1.25 13.18
C PHE A 121 -7.51 -1.78 13.99
N HIS A 122 -7.45 -2.98 14.56
CA HIS A 122 -8.55 -3.50 15.38
C HIS A 122 -8.54 -2.92 16.79
N ARG A 123 -7.36 -2.59 17.32
CA ARG A 123 -7.20 -2.19 18.72
C ARG A 123 -6.97 -0.70 18.89
N GLU A 124 -6.29 -0.06 17.94
CA GLU A 124 -5.80 1.29 18.13
C GLU A 124 -6.80 2.37 17.70
N LEU A 125 -7.72 2.08 16.76
CA LEU A 125 -8.64 3.08 16.20
C LEU A 125 -9.59 3.70 17.25
N HIS A 126 -9.88 2.99 18.33
CA HIS A 126 -10.74 3.45 19.44
C HIS A 126 -10.19 4.69 20.17
N HIS A 127 -8.96 5.11 19.92
CA HIS A 127 -8.39 6.33 20.50
C HIS A 127 -8.56 7.57 19.62
N GLY A 128 -9.30 7.44 18.52
CA GLY A 128 -9.40 8.46 17.49
C GLY A 128 -8.14 8.50 16.63
N TYR A 129 -8.31 8.88 15.37
CA TYR A 129 -7.22 8.96 14.41
C TYR A 129 -7.48 10.08 13.40
N ARG A 130 -6.40 10.52 12.76
CA ARG A 130 -6.45 11.43 11.62
C ARG A 130 -5.60 10.84 10.51
N CYS A 131 -6.11 10.88 9.30
CA CYS A 131 -5.37 10.48 8.12
C CYS A 131 -5.50 11.56 7.05
N ALA A 132 -4.39 11.82 6.37
CA ALA A 132 -4.37 12.58 5.12
C ALA A 132 -3.74 11.70 4.06
N LEU A 133 -4.29 11.71 2.86
CA LEU A 133 -3.79 10.89 1.76
C LEU A 133 -3.82 11.67 0.45
N VAL A 134 -2.87 11.36 -0.40
CA VAL A 134 -2.82 11.75 -1.81
C VAL A 134 -2.87 10.46 -2.61
N TYR A 135 -3.81 10.34 -3.53
CA TYR A 135 -3.99 9.13 -4.34
C TYR A 135 -4.34 9.49 -5.77
N GLU A 136 -4.03 8.57 -6.69
CA GLU A 136 -4.37 8.73 -8.10
C GLU A 136 -5.88 8.57 -8.33
N VAL A 137 -6.42 9.37 -9.23
CA VAL A 137 -7.76 9.24 -9.80
C VAL A 137 -7.59 9.14 -11.30
N LEU A 138 -8.02 8.01 -11.85
CA LEU A 138 -7.94 7.76 -13.28
C LEU A 138 -9.24 8.24 -13.91
N TYR A 139 -9.09 9.07 -14.95
CA TYR A 139 -10.21 9.59 -15.71
C TYR A 139 -10.35 8.83 -17.03
N ARG A 140 -11.59 8.60 -17.44
CA ARG A 140 -11.93 8.14 -18.79
C ARG A 140 -13.02 9.05 -19.34
N ASP A 141 -12.75 9.69 -20.47
CA ASP A 141 -13.68 10.62 -21.11
C ASP A 141 -14.18 11.76 -20.20
N GLY A 142 -13.34 12.23 -19.26
CA GLY A 142 -13.69 13.26 -18.26
C GLY A 142 -14.54 12.76 -17.10
N HIS A 143 -14.76 11.45 -16.97
CA HIS A 143 -15.39 10.80 -15.82
C HIS A 143 -14.33 10.16 -14.93
N ILE A 144 -14.55 10.16 -13.61
CA ILE A 144 -13.76 9.29 -12.70
C ILE A 144 -14.08 7.84 -13.10
N ASP A 145 -13.08 7.15 -13.65
CA ASP A 145 -13.17 5.73 -14.02
C ASP A 145 -12.99 4.88 -12.76
N ARG A 146 -11.88 5.10 -12.06
CA ARG A 146 -11.51 4.36 -10.85
C ARG A 146 -10.40 5.07 -10.05
N PRO A 147 -10.31 4.81 -8.74
CA PRO A 147 -9.11 5.15 -7.98
C PRO A 147 -7.89 4.39 -8.53
N GLY A 148 -6.74 5.06 -8.55
CA GLY A 148 -5.43 4.46 -8.74
C GLY A 148 -4.77 4.14 -7.40
N ARG A 149 -3.46 4.37 -7.31
CA ARG A 149 -2.69 4.06 -6.10
C ARG A 149 -2.66 5.21 -5.10
N ILE A 150 -2.45 4.91 -3.82
CA ILE A 150 -2.01 5.92 -2.86
C ILE A 150 -0.59 6.36 -3.24
N LEU A 151 -0.37 7.66 -3.39
CA LEU A 151 0.95 8.24 -3.65
C LEU A 151 1.63 8.64 -2.35
N ALA A 152 0.85 9.12 -1.37
CA ALA A 152 1.35 9.46 -0.07
C ALA A 152 0.25 9.36 0.98
N ALA A 153 0.60 8.95 2.19
CA ALA A 153 -0.32 8.92 3.31
C ALA A 153 0.36 9.32 4.61
N GLU A 154 -0.35 10.13 5.39
CA GLU A 154 -0.08 10.41 6.78
C GLU A 154 -1.13 9.70 7.63
N PHE A 155 -0.71 9.00 8.68
CA PHE A 155 -1.60 8.39 9.66
C PHE A 155 -1.18 8.81 11.07
N VAL A 156 -2.05 9.56 11.74
CA VAL A 156 -1.87 10.02 13.12
C VAL A 156 -2.80 9.21 14.02
N ILE A 157 -2.20 8.47 14.94
CA ILE A 157 -2.92 7.68 15.93
C ILE A 157 -2.25 7.85 17.29
N ARG A 158 -3.05 8.23 18.30
CA ARG A 158 -2.52 8.68 19.60
C ARG A 158 -1.49 9.81 19.41
N ASN A 159 -0.24 9.60 19.84
CA ASN A 159 0.89 10.53 19.65
C ASN A 159 1.87 10.05 18.57
N ARG A 160 1.54 9.01 17.80
CA ARG A 160 2.39 8.53 16.70
C ARG A 160 1.91 9.13 15.39
N ARG A 161 2.85 9.68 14.63
CA ARG A 161 2.64 10.22 13.30
C ARG A 161 3.44 9.39 12.31
N LEU A 162 2.74 8.65 11.47
CA LEU A 162 3.31 7.70 10.53
C LEU A 162 3.14 8.24 9.12
N TYR A 163 4.14 8.01 8.27
CA TYR A 163 4.13 8.44 6.89
C TYR A 163 4.49 7.29 5.97
N ALA A 164 3.82 7.25 4.82
CA ALA A 164 4.13 6.34 3.74
C ALA A 164 4.15 7.11 2.42
N TYR A 165 5.21 6.92 1.63
CA TYR A 165 5.40 7.56 0.34
C TYR A 165 5.59 6.47 -0.71
N TYR A 166 4.79 6.51 -1.77
CA TYR A 166 4.98 5.66 -2.94
C TYR A 166 6.19 6.16 -3.72
N PHE A 167 7.10 5.24 -4.02
CA PHE A 167 8.24 5.51 -4.89
C PHE A 167 8.39 4.39 -5.89
N ASP A 168 8.66 4.77 -7.14
CA ASP A 168 9.03 3.86 -8.22
C ASP A 168 10.42 4.21 -8.73
N GLY A 169 11.42 3.45 -8.28
CA GLY A 169 12.81 3.61 -8.72
C GLY A 169 13.14 2.87 -10.02
N GLY A 170 12.16 2.23 -10.68
CA GLY A 170 12.40 1.29 -11.77
C GLY A 170 13.06 -0.02 -11.33
N ARG A 171 13.16 -0.99 -12.24
CA ARG A 171 13.76 -2.33 -12.01
C ARG A 171 13.19 -3.08 -10.78
N GLY A 172 11.88 -2.95 -10.53
CA GLY A 172 11.19 -3.66 -9.43
C GLY A 172 11.19 -2.94 -8.08
N ARG A 173 11.88 -1.79 -7.95
CA ARG A 173 11.90 -0.95 -6.73
C ARG A 173 10.69 -0.02 -6.62
N GLN A 174 9.50 -0.56 -6.87
CA GLN A 174 8.23 0.15 -6.64
C GLN A 174 7.64 -0.27 -5.30
N GLY A 175 7.30 0.68 -4.43
CA GLY A 175 6.72 0.36 -3.12
C GLY A 175 6.45 1.57 -2.25
N TYR A 176 6.06 1.30 -1.01
CA TYR A 176 5.80 2.32 0.00
C TYR A 176 6.95 2.37 1.00
N PHE A 177 7.44 3.57 1.28
CA PHE A 177 8.58 3.81 2.14
C PHE A 177 8.30 4.91 3.16
N THR A 178 9.00 4.87 4.29
CA THR A 178 9.08 5.97 5.26
C THR A 178 9.82 7.14 4.64
N GLU A 179 9.78 8.30 5.29
CA GLU A 179 10.58 9.47 4.91
C GLU A 179 12.09 9.19 4.80
N THR A 180 12.60 8.24 5.60
CA THR A 180 14.00 7.83 5.60
C THR A 180 14.33 6.75 4.57
N GLY A 181 13.38 6.38 3.71
CA GLY A 181 13.58 5.36 2.67
C GLY A 181 13.40 3.91 3.15
N ARG A 182 13.02 3.68 4.40
CA ARG A 182 12.75 2.32 4.91
C ARG A 182 11.43 1.80 4.36
N SER A 183 11.35 0.53 3.95
CA SER A 183 10.10 -0.03 3.45
C SER A 183 9.00 -0.09 4.52
N MET A 184 7.77 0.29 4.14
CA MET A 184 6.57 0.18 4.98
C MET A 184 6.02 -1.25 5.04
N LYS A 185 6.35 -2.10 4.06
CA LYS A 185 5.88 -3.49 4.04
C LYS A 185 6.77 -4.36 4.94
N LYS A 186 6.20 -4.89 6.02
CA LYS A 186 6.74 -6.07 6.73
C LYS A 186 6.28 -7.31 5.98
N ILE A 187 6.99 -7.63 4.89
CA ILE A 187 6.51 -8.57 3.86
C ILE A 187 6.29 -9.98 4.41
N PHE A 188 7.03 -10.40 5.45
CA PHE A 188 7.12 -11.80 5.85
C PHE A 188 6.73 -12.06 7.30
N ARG A 189 5.90 -13.08 7.52
CA ARG A 189 5.62 -13.64 8.85
C ARG A 189 6.90 -14.20 9.49
N ARG A 190 6.93 -14.17 10.82
CA ARG A 190 8.04 -14.70 11.63
C ARG A 190 8.21 -16.22 11.53
N SER A 191 7.14 -16.99 11.35
CA SER A 191 7.21 -18.46 11.27
C SER A 191 6.34 -19.00 10.12
N PRO A 192 6.88 -19.96 9.32
CA PRO A 192 6.13 -20.71 8.30
C PRO A 192 5.29 -21.87 8.85
N VAL A 193 5.39 -22.19 10.15
CA VAL A 193 4.66 -23.29 10.81
C VAL A 193 4.03 -22.78 12.11
N GLU A 194 2.75 -23.11 12.35
CA GLU A 194 2.07 -22.79 13.60
C GLU A 194 2.51 -23.78 14.71
N PHE A 195 2.90 -23.26 15.88
CA PHE A 195 3.29 -24.02 17.09
C PHE A 195 4.55 -24.91 16.96
N SER A 196 5.59 -24.43 16.27
CA SER A 196 6.89 -25.11 16.19
C SER A 196 7.93 -24.56 17.18
N ARG A 197 8.90 -25.39 17.56
CA ARG A 197 10.12 -24.98 18.27
C ARG A 197 11.25 -24.86 17.24
N ILE A 198 11.98 -23.74 17.25
CA ILE A 198 13.21 -23.61 16.46
C ILE A 198 14.22 -24.62 17.01
N THR A 199 14.67 -25.55 16.18
CA THR A 199 15.65 -26.57 16.56
C THR A 199 17.05 -26.29 16.02
N SER A 200 17.15 -25.44 15.00
CA SER A 200 18.43 -24.93 14.48
C SER A 200 18.22 -23.55 13.87
N GLU A 201 19.05 -22.60 14.27
CA GLU A 201 19.07 -21.26 13.67
C GLU A 201 19.95 -21.22 12.42
N PHE A 202 19.82 -20.16 11.63
CA PHE A 202 20.74 -19.87 10.52
C PHE A 202 22.16 -19.69 11.06
N THR A 203 23.14 -20.39 10.49
CA THR A 203 24.54 -20.18 10.84
C THR A 203 25.43 -20.33 9.60
N LEU A 204 26.44 -19.47 9.46
CA LEU A 204 27.42 -19.58 8.38
C LEU A 204 28.44 -20.73 8.62
N ALA A 205 28.43 -21.32 9.82
CA ALA A 205 29.26 -22.47 10.16
C ALA A 205 28.60 -23.28 11.30
N ARG A 206 28.16 -24.51 10.99
CA ARG A 206 27.69 -25.51 11.95
C ARG A 206 28.30 -26.87 11.63
N PHE A 207 28.63 -27.64 12.66
CA PHE A 207 29.00 -29.04 12.52
C PHE A 207 27.79 -29.89 12.11
N HIS A 208 27.87 -30.55 10.95
CA HIS A 208 26.79 -31.36 10.39
C HIS A 208 26.86 -32.79 10.95
N PRO A 209 25.90 -33.23 11.79
CA PRO A 209 26.06 -34.47 12.58
C PRO A 209 26.02 -35.76 11.75
N ILE A 210 25.54 -35.72 10.50
CA ILE A 210 25.54 -36.89 9.58
C ILE A 210 26.79 -36.90 8.69
N LEU A 211 27.32 -35.73 8.33
CA LEU A 211 28.41 -35.61 7.34
C LEU A 211 29.76 -35.37 8.02
N GLU A 212 29.76 -35.14 9.34
CA GLU A 212 30.92 -34.85 10.20
C GLU A 212 31.82 -33.69 9.70
N VAL A 213 31.23 -32.75 8.96
CA VAL A 213 31.92 -31.56 8.43
C VAL A 213 31.29 -30.27 8.92
N TRP A 214 32.09 -29.20 8.98
CA TRP A 214 31.60 -27.85 9.23
C TRP A 214 31.02 -27.26 7.95
N ARG A 215 29.72 -26.97 7.93
CA ARG A 215 28.99 -26.41 6.77
C ARG A 215 28.04 -25.31 7.22
N ALA A 216 27.78 -24.33 6.36
CA ALA A 216 26.77 -23.32 6.61
C ALA A 216 25.37 -23.96 6.66
N HIS A 217 24.62 -23.67 7.72
CA HIS A 217 23.19 -23.92 7.81
C HIS A 217 22.46 -22.69 7.25
N ARG A 218 22.07 -22.76 5.97
CA ARG A 218 21.55 -21.63 5.18
C ARG A 218 20.07 -21.34 5.42
N GLY A 219 19.45 -22.00 6.39
CA GLY A 219 18.05 -21.84 6.76
C GLY A 219 17.83 -21.87 8.27
N THR A 220 16.56 -21.85 8.66
CA THR A 220 16.09 -22.08 10.03
C THR A 220 15.27 -23.37 10.03
N ASP A 221 15.56 -24.27 10.96
CA ASP A 221 14.83 -25.53 11.09
C ASP A 221 13.75 -25.40 12.16
N TYR A 222 12.53 -25.71 11.74
CA TYR A 222 11.36 -25.76 12.61
C TYR A 222 10.95 -27.21 12.80
N ALA A 223 11.25 -27.79 13.97
CA ALA A 223 10.76 -29.13 14.27
C ALA A 223 9.24 -29.11 14.44
N ALA A 224 8.60 -30.02 13.70
CA ALA A 224 7.17 -30.26 13.79
C ALA A 224 6.88 -31.69 13.30
N PRO A 225 5.80 -32.33 13.77
CA PRO A 225 5.41 -33.65 13.29
C PRO A 225 5.22 -33.70 11.77
N THR A 226 5.55 -34.84 11.15
CA THR A 226 5.22 -35.10 9.74
C THR A 226 3.73 -34.87 9.49
N GLY A 227 3.40 -34.18 8.40
CA GLY A 227 2.03 -33.80 8.05
C GLY A 227 1.59 -32.44 8.61
N THR A 228 2.38 -31.77 9.45
CA THR A 228 2.05 -30.41 9.92
C THR A 228 1.97 -29.45 8.74
N ALA A 229 0.93 -28.61 8.68
CA ALA A 229 0.75 -27.66 7.57
C ALA A 229 1.90 -26.63 7.52
N VAL A 230 2.44 -26.43 6.31
CA VAL A 230 3.43 -25.40 6.00
C VAL A 230 2.73 -24.28 5.26
N LEU A 231 2.88 -23.05 5.77
CA LEU A 231 2.20 -21.87 5.26
C LEU A 231 3.16 -20.96 4.50
N ALA A 232 2.69 -20.34 3.43
CA ALA A 232 3.42 -19.27 2.76
C ALA A 232 3.62 -18.09 3.72
N THR A 233 4.87 -17.65 3.90
CA THR A 233 5.21 -16.55 4.82
C THR A 233 4.86 -15.17 4.28
N ALA A 234 4.60 -15.06 2.97
CA ALA A 234 4.16 -13.87 2.25
C ALA A 234 3.45 -14.25 0.94
N ASP A 235 2.71 -13.32 0.35
CA ASP A 235 2.17 -13.46 -1.00
C ASP A 235 3.30 -13.70 -2.01
N GLY A 236 3.05 -14.53 -3.02
CA GLY A 236 4.06 -14.80 -4.04
C GLY A 236 3.58 -15.70 -5.16
N VAL A 237 4.52 -16.09 -6.01
CA VAL A 237 4.33 -17.06 -7.08
C VAL A 237 5.27 -18.22 -6.83
N VAL A 238 4.76 -19.45 -6.98
CA VAL A 238 5.59 -20.65 -6.91
C VAL A 238 6.59 -20.62 -8.04
N ASP A 239 7.86 -20.45 -7.70
CA ASP A 239 8.97 -20.48 -8.65
C ASP A 239 9.35 -21.92 -8.99
N PHE A 240 9.30 -22.79 -7.97
CA PHE A 240 9.59 -24.21 -8.09
C PHE A 240 8.77 -25.02 -7.09
N ALA A 241 8.32 -26.21 -7.50
CA ALA A 241 7.76 -27.24 -6.64
C ALA A 241 8.17 -28.61 -7.17
N GLY A 242 8.97 -29.35 -6.40
CA GLY A 242 9.50 -30.65 -6.80
C GLY A 242 10.63 -31.13 -5.88
N GLU A 243 11.26 -32.25 -6.21
CA GLU A 243 12.38 -32.79 -5.45
C GLU A 243 13.71 -32.15 -5.89
N ARG A 244 14.58 -31.76 -4.95
CA ARG A 244 15.89 -31.16 -5.25
C ARG A 244 16.96 -31.47 -4.19
N ASN A 245 17.95 -32.27 -4.57
CA ASN A 245 19.18 -32.53 -3.81
C ASN A 245 18.92 -32.85 -2.33
N ASP A 246 19.79 -32.35 -1.44
CA ASP A 246 19.73 -32.52 0.02
C ASP A 246 18.43 -31.97 0.66
N LEU A 247 17.70 -31.06 -0.01
CA LEU A 247 16.47 -30.47 0.52
C LEU A 247 15.23 -31.36 0.32
N GLY A 248 15.33 -32.45 -0.44
CA GLY A 248 14.19 -33.33 -0.72
C GLY A 248 13.07 -32.60 -1.46
N ASN A 249 11.81 -32.85 -1.06
CA ASN A 249 10.68 -32.10 -1.60
C ASN A 249 10.75 -30.63 -1.17
N LEU A 250 10.79 -29.76 -2.16
CA LEU A 250 11.08 -28.34 -2.01
C LEU A 250 10.02 -27.51 -2.73
N ILE A 251 9.53 -26.48 -2.06
CA ILE A 251 8.85 -25.36 -2.68
C ILE A 251 9.75 -24.13 -2.61
N ILE A 252 9.89 -23.41 -3.72
CA ILE A 252 10.49 -22.07 -3.75
C ILE A 252 9.38 -21.09 -4.12
N LEU A 253 9.14 -20.11 -3.25
CA LEU A 253 8.25 -18.99 -3.55
C LEU A 253 9.07 -17.77 -3.91
N ARG A 254 8.71 -17.14 -5.02
CA ARG A 254 9.19 -15.82 -5.42
C ARG A 254 8.17 -14.79 -5.00
N HIS A 255 8.63 -13.84 -4.19
CA HIS A 255 7.80 -12.77 -3.67
C HIS A 255 8.01 -11.49 -4.47
N TYR A 256 7.25 -10.46 -4.12
CA TYR A 256 7.44 -9.14 -4.69
C TYR A 256 8.86 -8.61 -4.44
N ASP A 257 9.43 -7.88 -5.39
CA ASP A 257 10.82 -7.34 -5.39
C ASP A 257 11.91 -8.43 -5.49
N ARG A 258 12.81 -8.51 -4.50
CA ARG A 258 14.08 -9.25 -4.56
C ARG A 258 14.19 -10.35 -3.49
N TYR A 259 13.10 -11.09 -3.25
CA TYR A 259 13.03 -12.12 -2.21
C TYR A 259 12.60 -13.49 -2.72
N LEU A 260 13.28 -14.55 -2.25
CA LEU A 260 12.82 -15.93 -2.34
C LEU A 260 12.69 -16.55 -0.96
N THR A 261 11.71 -17.44 -0.79
CA THR A 261 11.65 -18.33 0.37
C THR A 261 11.63 -19.78 -0.05
N TYR A 262 12.41 -20.60 0.65
CA TYR A 262 12.56 -22.03 0.39
C TYR A 262 11.90 -22.81 1.52
N TYR A 263 11.15 -23.86 1.18
CA TYR A 263 10.46 -24.74 2.11
C TYR A 263 10.84 -26.18 1.80
N GLY A 264 11.86 -26.69 2.50
CA GLY A 264 12.46 -28.01 2.26
C GLY A 264 11.96 -29.10 3.19
N HIS A 265 12.37 -30.33 2.89
CA HIS A 265 12.05 -31.58 3.59
C HIS A 265 10.54 -31.91 3.67
N LEU A 266 9.74 -31.43 2.72
CA LEU A 266 8.29 -31.61 2.77
C LEU A 266 7.88 -33.09 2.59
N SER A 267 6.86 -33.55 3.30
CA SER A 267 6.30 -34.89 3.04
C SER A 267 5.42 -34.90 1.79
N ALA A 268 4.71 -33.80 1.54
CA ALA A 268 3.84 -33.63 0.39
C ALA A 268 3.62 -32.14 0.07
N PHE A 269 3.26 -31.87 -1.20
CA PHE A 269 2.78 -30.56 -1.66
C PHE A 269 1.26 -30.44 -1.43
N ALA A 270 0.77 -29.25 -1.13
CA ALA A 270 -0.67 -29.00 -1.08
C ALA A 270 -1.29 -29.07 -2.48
N LYS A 271 -2.59 -29.37 -2.55
CA LYS A 271 -3.31 -29.53 -3.82
C LYS A 271 -3.22 -28.26 -4.67
N GLY A 272 -2.77 -28.40 -5.92
CA GLY A 272 -2.69 -27.30 -6.88
C GLY A 272 -1.42 -26.44 -6.77
N ILE A 273 -0.49 -26.80 -5.89
CA ILE A 273 0.83 -26.16 -5.83
C ILE A 273 1.72 -26.69 -6.96
N ALA A 274 2.06 -25.82 -7.89
CA ALA A 274 2.93 -26.07 -9.03
C ALA A 274 3.56 -24.75 -9.48
N ALA A 275 4.68 -24.81 -10.22
CA ALA A 275 5.35 -23.63 -10.73
C ALA A 275 4.39 -22.70 -11.51
N GLY A 276 4.52 -21.39 -11.30
CA GLY A 276 3.65 -20.35 -11.86
C GLY A 276 2.35 -20.10 -11.08
N ARG A 277 2.02 -20.90 -10.07
CA ARG A 277 0.82 -20.68 -9.25
C ARG A 277 1.02 -19.50 -8.28
N ALA A 278 0.09 -18.55 -8.27
CA ALA A 278 0.02 -17.53 -7.24
C ALA A 278 -0.45 -18.14 -5.91
N VAL A 279 0.18 -17.70 -4.82
CA VAL A 279 -0.16 -18.08 -3.44
C VAL A 279 -0.29 -16.83 -2.58
N GLU A 280 -1.24 -16.88 -1.66
CA GLU A 280 -1.47 -15.83 -0.67
C GLU A 280 -0.74 -16.16 0.64
N GLN A 281 -0.38 -15.14 1.41
CA GLN A 281 0.17 -15.30 2.74
C GLN A 281 -0.79 -16.16 3.60
N ARG A 282 -0.23 -17.07 4.40
CA ARG A 282 -0.95 -18.09 5.19
C ARG A 282 -1.60 -19.20 4.38
N GLN A 283 -1.54 -19.20 3.05
CA GLN A 283 -2.01 -20.33 2.27
C GLN A 283 -1.17 -21.58 2.62
N VAL A 284 -1.84 -22.71 2.81
CA VAL A 284 -1.15 -24.01 2.96
C VAL A 284 -0.53 -24.37 1.62
N ILE A 285 0.80 -24.51 1.61
CA ILE A 285 1.57 -24.83 0.40
C ILE A 285 2.13 -26.26 0.42
N GLY A 286 2.27 -26.85 1.59
CA GLY A 286 2.77 -28.21 1.74
C GLY A 286 2.67 -28.68 3.18
N TYR A 287 3.32 -29.80 3.46
CA TYR A 287 3.29 -30.44 4.76
C TYR A 287 4.69 -30.84 5.20
N VAL A 288 4.99 -30.66 6.48
CA VAL A 288 6.27 -31.02 7.10
C VAL A 288 6.56 -32.50 6.87
N GLY A 289 7.82 -32.84 6.62
CA GLY A 289 8.27 -34.21 6.45
C GLY A 289 9.72 -34.38 6.87
N MET A 290 10.38 -35.34 6.24
CA MET A 290 11.77 -35.68 6.47
C MET A 290 12.45 -36.19 5.19
N THR A 291 12.01 -35.71 4.03
CA THR A 291 12.59 -36.11 2.73
C THR A 291 13.95 -35.45 2.50
N GLY A 292 14.83 -36.06 1.72
CA GLY A 292 16.19 -35.55 1.53
C GLY A 292 17.07 -35.83 2.74
N LEU A 293 18.03 -34.95 3.00
CA LEU A 293 19.00 -35.11 4.09
C LEU A 293 18.44 -34.51 5.40
N ALA A 294 17.61 -35.27 6.10
CA ALA A 294 17.00 -34.87 7.38
C ALA A 294 17.19 -35.94 8.46
N THR A 295 17.53 -35.51 9.69
CA THR A 295 17.68 -36.41 10.86
C THR A 295 16.35 -36.77 11.54
N GLY A 296 15.30 -36.01 11.26
CA GLY A 296 13.96 -36.22 11.80
C GLY A 296 12.96 -35.23 11.21
N PRO A 297 11.66 -35.34 11.51
CA PRO A 297 10.63 -34.46 10.96
C PRO A 297 10.82 -32.99 11.33
N HIS A 298 11.05 -32.16 10.32
CA HIS A 298 11.17 -30.70 10.46
C HIS A 298 10.95 -29.99 9.11
N LEU A 299 10.67 -28.69 9.16
CA LEU A 299 10.74 -27.82 8.00
C LEU A 299 12.08 -27.11 7.98
N HIS A 300 12.81 -27.23 6.87
CA HIS A 300 13.96 -26.37 6.57
C HIS A 300 13.48 -25.15 5.80
N TYR A 301 13.64 -23.96 6.39
CA TYR A 301 13.17 -22.70 5.82
C TYR A 301 14.35 -21.77 5.50
N GLU A 302 14.55 -21.41 4.24
CA GLU A 302 15.56 -20.41 3.86
C GLU A 302 14.91 -19.12 3.39
N PHE A 303 15.57 -18.00 3.67
CA PHE A 303 15.21 -16.67 3.18
C PHE A 303 16.35 -16.14 2.33
N HIS A 304 16.08 -15.71 1.10
CA HIS A 304 17.10 -15.24 0.17
C HIS A 304 16.82 -13.84 -0.32
N ILE A 305 17.89 -13.06 -0.52
CA ILE A 305 17.86 -11.73 -1.14
C ILE A 305 18.79 -11.69 -2.35
N ILE A 306 18.56 -10.73 -3.27
CA ILE A 306 19.55 -10.40 -4.31
C ILE A 306 20.62 -9.47 -3.72
N ASP A 307 21.88 -9.89 -3.79
CA ASP A 307 23.04 -9.11 -3.36
C ASP A 307 23.40 -7.96 -4.32
N GLY A 308 24.45 -7.19 -3.99
CA GLY A 308 24.92 -6.08 -4.84
C GLY A 308 25.42 -6.49 -6.22
N ASN A 309 25.68 -7.78 -6.44
CA ASN A 309 26.17 -8.35 -7.70
C ASN A 309 25.07 -9.05 -8.50
N GLY A 310 23.82 -9.04 -8.02
CA GLY A 310 22.69 -9.67 -8.70
C GLY A 310 22.52 -11.16 -8.37
N GLN A 311 23.21 -11.71 -7.37
CA GLN A 311 23.12 -13.12 -6.99
C GLN A 311 22.18 -13.34 -5.80
N TRP A 312 21.45 -14.46 -5.82
CA TRP A 312 20.62 -14.89 -4.69
C TRP A 312 21.48 -15.44 -3.56
N VAL A 313 21.38 -14.82 -2.38
CA VAL A 313 22.12 -15.24 -1.19
C VAL A 313 21.17 -15.50 -0.03
N ALA A 314 21.37 -16.62 0.65
CA ALA A 314 20.64 -16.98 1.86
C ALA A 314 21.08 -16.10 3.03
N VAL A 315 20.14 -15.66 3.84
CA VAL A 315 20.36 -14.75 4.94
C VAL A 315 19.50 -15.14 6.16
N PRO A 316 19.83 -14.68 7.39
CA PRO A 316 18.96 -14.89 8.54
C PRO A 316 17.54 -14.41 8.23
N GLY A 317 16.53 -15.16 8.68
CA GLY A 317 15.13 -15.01 8.28
C GLY A 317 14.58 -13.58 8.36
N PRO A 318 13.33 -13.35 7.93
CA PRO A 318 12.76 -12.01 7.70
C PRO A 318 12.74 -11.07 8.92
N GLN A 319 13.05 -11.60 10.09
CA GLN A 319 13.17 -10.90 11.36
C GLN A 319 14.39 -9.98 11.43
N VAL A 320 15.40 -10.15 10.57
CA VAL A 320 16.69 -9.46 10.69
C VAL A 320 17.00 -8.49 9.54
N LEU A 321 16.22 -8.53 8.45
CA LEU A 321 16.54 -7.73 7.26
C LEU A 321 15.39 -6.82 6.88
N GLU A 322 15.42 -5.62 7.45
CA GLU A 322 14.84 -4.47 6.76
C GLU A 322 15.62 -4.30 5.44
N ALA A 323 14.91 -4.18 4.32
CA ALA A 323 15.54 -3.80 3.06
C ALA A 323 16.38 -2.54 3.30
N PRO A 324 17.61 -2.43 2.75
CA PRO A 324 18.37 -1.20 2.88
C PRO A 324 17.52 -0.03 2.40
N PRO A 325 17.53 1.10 3.13
CA PRO A 325 16.67 2.22 2.80
C PRO A 325 16.97 2.72 1.39
N VAL A 326 15.92 3.16 0.70
CA VAL A 326 16.08 3.87 -0.57
C VAL A 326 16.75 5.21 -0.29
N ASP A 327 17.98 5.34 -0.75
CA ASP A 327 18.82 6.53 -0.55
C ASP A 327 19.22 7.08 -1.93
N THR A 328 18.27 7.70 -2.63
CA THR A 328 18.50 8.30 -3.95
C THR A 328 17.94 9.71 -3.99
N PRO A 329 18.56 10.65 -4.74
CA PRO A 329 18.05 12.01 -4.84
C PRO A 329 16.59 12.08 -5.33
N GLY A 330 16.24 11.27 -6.34
CA GLY A 330 14.87 11.22 -6.87
C GLY A 330 13.84 10.72 -5.84
N PHE A 331 14.24 9.85 -4.92
CA PHE A 331 13.38 9.45 -3.80
C PHE A 331 13.08 10.63 -2.88
N PHE A 332 14.10 11.34 -2.39
CA PHE A 332 13.90 12.47 -1.48
C PHE A 332 13.15 13.63 -2.13
N GLU A 333 13.35 13.87 -3.42
CA GLU A 333 12.57 14.84 -4.18
C GLU A 333 11.08 14.45 -4.22
N SER A 334 10.78 13.17 -4.50
CA SER A 334 9.40 12.68 -4.47
C SER A 334 8.76 12.81 -3.09
N VAL A 335 9.49 12.46 -2.02
CA VAL A 335 9.03 12.59 -0.63
C VAL A 335 8.69 14.04 -0.29
N LYS A 336 9.56 14.98 -0.68
CA LYS A 336 9.33 16.41 -0.46
C LYS A 336 8.05 16.87 -1.17
N ASN A 337 7.91 16.55 -2.47
CA ASN A 337 6.74 16.93 -3.25
C ASN A 337 5.44 16.37 -2.65
N TYR A 338 5.45 15.11 -2.22
CA TYR A 338 4.29 14.49 -1.60
C TYR A 338 3.98 15.02 -0.22
N ARG A 339 4.99 15.39 0.57
CA ARG A 339 4.76 16.04 1.86
C ARG A 339 4.06 17.38 1.70
N ASP A 340 4.51 18.19 0.77
CA ASP A 340 3.90 19.50 0.51
C ASP A 340 2.42 19.32 0.10
N GLN A 341 2.12 18.29 -0.70
CA GLN A 341 0.75 17.92 -1.06
C GLN A 341 -0.06 17.40 0.13
N LEU A 342 0.51 16.56 0.99
CA LEU A 342 -0.14 16.08 2.22
C LEU A 342 -0.42 17.23 3.19
N GLU A 343 0.48 18.20 3.31
CA GLU A 343 0.24 19.40 4.12
C GLU A 343 -0.86 20.25 3.53
N LEU A 344 -0.88 20.44 2.21
CA LEU A 344 -1.96 21.14 1.53
C LEU A 344 -3.30 20.43 1.73
N ALA A 345 -3.30 19.10 1.62
CA ALA A 345 -4.47 18.24 1.85
C ALA A 345 -4.95 18.29 3.31
N ALA A 346 -4.03 18.26 4.26
CA ALA A 346 -4.33 18.39 5.68
C ALA A 346 -4.95 19.76 5.99
N ARG A 347 -4.61 20.79 5.22
CA ARG A 347 -5.20 22.14 5.31
C ARG A 347 -6.50 22.28 4.51
N ALA A 348 -6.78 21.40 3.56
CA ALA A 348 -8.02 21.37 2.79
C ALA A 348 -9.13 20.60 3.56
N HIS A 349 -10.36 21.12 3.52
CA HIS A 349 -11.52 20.43 4.06
C HIS A 349 -12.31 19.87 2.88
N VAL A 350 -12.38 18.55 2.79
CA VAL A 350 -13.26 17.84 1.86
C VAL A 350 -14.56 17.61 2.64
N VAL A 351 -15.59 18.38 2.30
CA VAL A 351 -16.96 18.13 2.78
C VAL A 351 -17.70 17.53 1.59
N THR A 352 -18.10 16.28 1.74
CA THR A 352 -19.12 15.63 0.91
C THR A 352 -20.45 16.29 1.21
N LEU A 353 -21.11 16.77 0.16
CA LEU A 353 -22.47 17.29 0.22
C LEU A 353 -23.41 16.10 0.06
N ASP A 354 -24.12 15.75 1.13
CA ASP A 354 -25.29 14.85 1.08
C ASP A 354 -26.47 15.52 0.38
#